data_AF-A0A6J6ARX7-F1
#
_entry.id   AF-A0A6J6ARX7-F1
#
_cell.length_a   1.000
_cell.length_b   1.000
_cell.length_c   1.000
_cell.angle_alpha   90.00
_cell.angle_beta   90.00
_cell.angle_gamma   90.00
#
_symmetry.space_group_name_H-M   'P 1'
#
loop_
_entity.id
_entity.type
_entity.pdbx_description
1 polymer ?
#
loop_
_entity_poly.entity_id
_entity_poly.type
_entity_poly.pdbx_seq_one_letter_code
_entity_poly.pdbx_strand_id
1 'polypeptide(L)' 'MLEVDYPHTDTNWPNSLRTVRNIIGHLPPETQAKLLRTNAEKLFRFTAAVPDLVGIQA' A
#
# COMPACT_ATOMS: atom_id res chain seq x y z
N MET A 1 -4.14 -3.04 7.29
CA MET A 1 -3.48 -1.75 7.09
C MET A 1 -2.02 -2.01 7.30
N LEU A 2 -1.21 -1.74 6.29
CA LEU A 2 0.23 -1.97 6.32
C LEU A 2 0.97 -0.64 6.53
N GLU A 3 2.10 -0.70 7.21
CA GLU A 3 2.98 0.44 7.44
C GLU A 3 4.46 0.00 7.30
N VAL A 4 5.35 0.97 7.19
CA VAL A 4 6.78 0.80 6.86
C VAL A 4 7.69 1.41 7.92
N ASP A 5 7.12 2.25 8.78
CA ASP A 5 7.76 2.93 9.89
C ASP A 5 9.04 3.71 9.49
N TYR A 6 9.01 4.32 8.30
CA TYR A 6 10.08 5.18 7.83
C TYR A 6 10.22 6.41 8.76
N PRO A 7 11.44 6.82 9.16
CA PRO A 7 12.76 6.34 8.72
C PRO A 7 13.46 5.39 9.72
N HIS A 8 12.73 4.67 10.58
CA HIS A 8 13.38 3.82 11.58
C HIS A 8 14.25 2.74 10.93
N THR A 9 15.49 2.62 11.45
CA THR A 9 16.58 1.85 10.84
C THR A 9 16.44 0.34 11.00
N ASP A 10 15.56 -0.11 11.89
CA ASP A 10 15.25 -1.50 12.21
C ASP A 10 14.01 -2.03 11.47
N THR A 11 13.59 -1.32 10.41
CA THR A 11 12.37 -1.62 9.66
C THR A 11 12.64 -2.22 8.28
N ASN A 12 11.59 -2.38 7.50
CA ASN A 12 11.67 -2.90 6.14
C ASN A 12 12.17 -1.85 5.11
N TRP A 13 12.41 -0.60 5.50
CA TRP A 13 13.05 0.42 4.64
C TRP A 13 14.54 0.11 4.39
N PRO A 14 15.10 0.38 3.19
CA PRO A 14 14.49 0.96 1.99
C PRO A 14 13.79 -0.07 1.09
N ASN A 15 13.79 -1.35 1.46
CA ASN A 15 13.31 -2.45 0.62
C ASN A 15 11.80 -2.75 0.80
N SER A 16 11.05 -1.81 1.37
CA SER A 16 9.67 -2.01 1.82
C SER A 16 8.75 -2.53 0.71
N LEU A 17 8.90 -2.02 -0.52
CA LEU A 17 8.12 -2.49 -1.66
C LEU A 17 8.29 -3.99 -1.95
N ARG A 18 9.52 -4.51 -1.85
CA ARG A 18 9.79 -5.94 -2.04
C ARG A 18 9.17 -6.76 -0.92
N THR A 19 9.35 -6.31 0.31
CA THR A 19 8.80 -6.97 1.50
C THR A 19 7.28 -7.06 1.45
N VAL A 20 6.60 -5.94 1.13
CA VAL A 20 5.14 -5.90 1.00
C VAL A 20 4.65 -6.88 -0.07
N ARG A 21 5.25 -6.86 -1.27
CA ARG A 21 4.87 -7.79 -2.35
C ARG A 21 4.98 -9.25 -1.94
N ASN A 22 6.04 -9.62 -1.22
CA ASN A 22 6.21 -10.99 -0.74
C ASN A 22 5.16 -11.39 0.30
N ILE A 23 4.78 -10.48 1.19
CA ILE A 23 3.84 -10.74 2.28
C ILE A 23 2.40 -10.85 1.75
N ILE A 24 1.97 -9.94 0.86
CA ILE A 24 0.55 -9.84 0.49
C ILE A 24 0.24 -10.28 -0.94
N GLY A 25 1.25 -10.48 -1.79
CA GLY A 25 1.05 -10.67 -3.23
C GLY A 25 0.27 -11.93 -3.60
N HIS A 26 0.25 -12.93 -2.72
CA HIS A 26 -0.52 -14.17 -2.90
C HIS A 26 -1.99 -14.04 -2.47
N LEU A 27 -2.37 -12.95 -1.83
CA LEU A 27 -3.74 -12.74 -1.34
C LEU A 27 -4.65 -12.27 -2.48
N PRO A 28 -5.97 -12.52 -2.39
CA PRO A 28 -6.93 -11.99 -3.36
C PRO A 28 -6.87 -10.45 -3.51
N PRO A 29 -7.14 -9.90 -4.70
CA PRO A 29 -7.03 -8.46 -4.96
C PRO A 29 -7.80 -7.58 -3.97
N GLU A 30 -9.00 -7.99 -3.56
CA GLU A 30 -9.84 -7.27 -2.60
C GLU A 30 -9.23 -7.24 -1.20
N THR A 31 -8.47 -8.27 -0.83
CA THR A 31 -7.74 -8.32 0.44
C THR A 31 -6.52 -7.42 0.39
N GLN A 32 -5.78 -7.43 -0.73
CA GLN A 32 -4.67 -6.49 -0.95
C GLN A 32 -5.16 -5.03 -0.88
N ALA A 33 -6.31 -4.71 -1.49
CA ALA A 33 -6.90 -3.38 -1.45
C ALA A 33 -7.22 -2.90 -0.01
N LYS A 34 -7.74 -3.80 0.84
CA LYS A 34 -7.97 -3.53 2.28
C LYS A 34 -6.68 -3.25 3.03
N LEU A 35 -5.63 -4.01 2.76
CA LEU A 35 -4.35 -3.86 3.44
C LEU A 35 -3.61 -2.59 3.03
N LEU A 36 -3.62 -2.27 1.73
CA LEU A 36 -2.87 -1.16 1.15
C LEU A 36 -3.60 0.19 1.26
N ARG A 37 -4.94 0.21 1.29
CA ARG A 37 -5.68 1.47 1.10
C ARG A 37 -6.98 1.57 1.89
N THR A 38 -7.97 0.71 1.62
CA THR A 38 -9.36 1.01 1.99
C THR A 38 -9.62 0.95 3.50
N ASN A 39 -8.84 0.15 4.27
CA ASN A 39 -8.92 0.21 5.73
C ASN A 39 -8.37 1.53 6.28
N ALA A 40 -7.31 2.08 5.68
CA ALA A 40 -6.73 3.36 6.09
C ALA A 40 -7.69 4.51 5.76
N GLU A 41 -8.29 4.50 4.56
CA GLU A 41 -9.32 5.47 4.16
C GLU A 41 -10.47 5.51 5.17
N LYS A 42 -10.99 4.33 5.53
CA LYS A 42 -12.09 4.21 6.51
C LYS A 42 -11.67 4.72 7.90
N LEU A 43 -10.48 4.35 8.36
CA LEU A 43 -10.00 4.69 9.70
C LEU A 43 -9.71 6.18 9.84
N PHE A 44 -8.97 6.74 8.88
CA PHE A 44 -8.49 8.11 8.91
C PHE A 44 -9.41 9.11 8.19
N ARG A 45 -10.49 8.61 7.56
CA ARG A 45 -11.53 9.42 6.90
C ARG A 45 -10.98 10.36 5.83
N PHE A 46 -9.99 9.90 5.05
CA PHE A 46 -9.46 10.67 3.92
C PHE A 46 -10.06 10.21 2.60
N THR A 47 -10.15 11.14 1.66
CA THR A 47 -10.48 10.85 0.27
C THR A 47 -9.25 10.30 -0.43
N ALA A 48 -9.37 9.11 -1.01
CA ALA A 48 -8.29 8.51 -1.78
C ALA A 48 -7.87 9.42 -2.95
N ALA A 49 -6.56 9.51 -3.21
CA ALA A 49 -6.09 10.06 -4.46
C ALA A 49 -6.58 9.14 -5.61
N VAL A 50 -7.26 9.72 -6.59
CA VAL A 50 -7.51 9.06 -7.86
C VAL A 50 -6.25 9.26 -8.68
N PRO A 51 -5.55 8.20 -9.13
CA PRO A 51 -4.43 8.36 -10.03
C PRO A 51 -4.93 9.07 -11.29
N ASP A 52 -4.30 10.18 -11.68
CA ASP A 52 -4.54 10.76 -13.00
C ASP A 52 -4.15 9.70 -14.04
N LEU A 53 -5.16 9.11 -14.71
CA LEU A 53 -4.97 8.10 -15.75
C LEU A 53 -4.30 8.66 -17.02
N VAL A 54 -3.84 9.91 -16.98
CA VAL A 54 -3.26 10.67 -18.10
C VAL A 54 -1.88 10.14 -18.53
N GLY A 55 -1.27 9.19 -17.81
CA GLY A 55 0.11 8.74 -18.05
C GLY A 55 0.35 7.29 -18.46
N ILE A 56 -0.66 6.42 -18.49
CA ILE A 56 -0.46 5.01 -18.89
C ILE A 56 -1.10 4.78 -20.26
N GLN A 57 -0.37 5.17 -21.32
CA GLN A 57 -0.60 4.59 -22.64
C GLN A 57 -0.04 3.17 -22.63
N ALA A 58 -0.85 2.26 -23.19
CA ALA A 58 -0.59 0.83 -23.36
C ALA A 58 0.64 0.54 -24.24
#